data_AF-A0A8T6CBG4-F1
#
_entry.id   AF-A0A8T6CBG4-F1
#
_cell.length_a   1.000
_cell.length_b   1.000
_cell.length_c   1.000
_cell.angle_alpha   90.00
_cell.angle_beta   90.00
_cell.angle_gamma   90.00
#
_symmetry.space_group_name_H-M   'P 1'
#
loop_
_entity.id
_entity.type
_entity.pdbx_description
1 polymer ?
#
loop_
_entity_poly.entity_id
_entity_poly.type
_entity_poly.pdbx_seq_one_letter_code
_entity_poly.pdbx_strand_id
1 'polypeptide(L)'
;NWGTVDYDYYPRAFCPGGSFIIDYTGMMLRHANYPSEQVIGATIDIEALREHRSRCGHNCWVDVRTEGFKQIYENPIYPPNQFPPGKPPRTLADKMGPLDTVYRDLYGRGQFMPPAGMTVEDMPKLHRKRVSAAQDRGTLKKSD
;
A
#
# COMPACT_ATOMS: atom_id res chain seq x y z
N ASN A 1 14.15 -4.69 31.17
CA ASN A 1 14.27 -4.81 29.71
C ASN A 1 13.00 -4.24 29.13
N TRP A 2 13.06 -3.18 28.33
CA TRP A 2 11.85 -2.52 27.81
C TRP A 2 11.24 -3.41 26.72
N GLY A 3 9.93 -3.70 26.82
CA GLY A 3 9.17 -4.24 25.69
C GLY A 3 9.20 -5.76 25.43
N THR A 4 9.22 -6.62 26.45
CA THR A 4 8.80 -8.03 26.24
C THR A 4 7.28 -8.12 26.22
N VAL A 5 6.70 -8.55 25.09
CA VAL A 5 5.26 -8.77 24.94
C VAL A 5 4.88 -10.10 25.59
N ASP A 6 3.81 -10.10 26.37
CA ASP A 6 3.21 -11.32 26.91
C ASP A 6 2.41 -12.04 25.81
N TYR A 7 2.92 -13.18 25.35
CA TYR A 7 2.30 -13.95 24.26
C TYR A 7 1.12 -14.80 24.71
N ASP A 8 0.82 -14.86 26.01
CA ASP A 8 -0.39 -15.54 26.49
C ASP A 8 -1.65 -14.72 26.15
N TYR A 9 -1.50 -13.40 26.02
CA TYR A 9 -2.59 -12.46 25.70
C TYR A 9 -2.50 -11.86 24.30
N TYR A 10 -1.33 -11.88 23.66
CA TYR A 10 -1.12 -11.29 22.34
C TYR A 10 -0.56 -12.30 21.34
N PRO A 11 -1.04 -12.29 20.08
CA PRO A 11 -0.48 -13.16 19.05
C PRO A 11 1.01 -12.84 18.84
N ARG A 12 1.80 -13.89 18.65
CA ARG A 12 3.24 -13.75 18.33
C ARG A 12 3.38 -12.85 17.11
N ALA A 13 4.33 -11.92 17.17
CA ALA A 13 4.61 -10.94 16.11
C ALA A 13 3.46 -9.97 15.79
N PHE A 14 2.61 -9.58 16.76
CA PHE A 14 1.64 -8.48 16.57
C PHE A 14 2.32 -7.15 16.17
N CYS A 15 3.50 -6.89 16.73
CA CYS A 15 4.39 -5.78 16.36
C CYS A 15 5.85 -6.28 16.35
N PRO A 16 6.33 -6.93 15.27
CA PRO A 16 7.64 -7.57 15.28
C PRO A 16 8.81 -6.59 15.12
N GLY A 17 8.56 -5.29 14.96
CA GLY A 17 9.64 -4.33 14.71
C GLY A 17 10.39 -4.66 13.42
N GLY A 18 11.72 -4.79 13.48
CA GLY A 18 12.55 -4.98 12.29
C GLY A 18 12.95 -3.66 11.64
N SER A 19 13.22 -2.62 12.44
CA SER A 19 13.59 -1.31 11.90
C SER A 19 14.95 -1.36 11.19
N PHE A 20 15.09 -0.65 10.08
CA PHE A 20 16.33 -0.56 9.30
C PHE A 20 16.78 0.88 9.15
N ILE A 21 18.09 1.07 8.96
CA ILE A 21 18.66 2.29 8.38
C ILE A 21 19.40 1.87 7.12
N ILE A 22 19.00 2.43 5.98
CA ILE A 22 19.53 2.12 4.65
C ILE A 22 20.06 3.42 4.05
N ASP A 23 21.25 3.38 3.44
CA ASP A 23 21.83 4.55 2.80
C ASP A 23 21.27 4.81 1.40
N TYR A 24 21.73 5.89 0.77
CA TYR A 24 21.29 6.33 -0.56
C TYR A 24 21.73 5.41 -1.70
N THR A 25 22.61 4.44 -1.44
CA THR A 25 23.02 3.40 -2.42
C THR A 25 22.21 2.12 -2.27
N GLY A 26 21.33 2.04 -1.26
CA GLY A 26 20.55 0.84 -0.94
C GLY A 26 21.26 -0.11 0.03
N MET A 27 22.40 0.30 0.61
CA MET A 27 23.13 -0.51 1.58
C MET A 27 22.52 -0.39 2.98
N MET A 28 22.28 -1.53 3.62
CA MET A 28 21.78 -1.58 5.00
C MET A 28 22.90 -1.24 5.98
N LEU A 29 22.77 -0.08 6.65
CA LEU A 29 23.73 0.39 7.66
C LEU A 29 23.45 -0.23 9.05
N ARG A 30 22.17 -0.36 9.40
CA ARG A 30 21.71 -0.91 10.68
C ARG A 30 20.39 -1.66 10.53
N HIS A 31 20.19 -2.64 11.42
CA HIS A 31 18.96 -3.41 11.55
C HIS A 31 18.70 -3.69 13.03
N ALA A 32 17.48 -3.44 13.48
CA ALA A 32 16.99 -3.81 14.81
C ALA A 32 16.24 -5.15 14.71
N ASN A 33 16.92 -6.24 15.07
CA ASN A 33 16.33 -7.58 15.04
C ASN A 33 15.18 -7.71 16.05
N TYR A 34 14.17 -8.50 15.71
CA TYR A 34 13.20 -8.99 16.69
C TYR A 34 13.84 -10.06 17.61
N PRO A 35 13.41 -10.21 18.89
CA PRO A 35 12.44 -9.42 19.64
C PRO A 35 13.05 -8.26 20.44
N SER A 36 12.17 -7.54 21.16
CA SER A 36 12.48 -6.46 22.11
C SER A 36 12.78 -5.09 21.51
N GLU A 37 12.63 -4.06 22.35
CA GLU A 37 12.89 -2.68 21.98
C GLU A 37 14.39 -2.42 21.84
N GLN A 38 14.79 -1.80 20.73
CA GLN A 38 16.17 -1.47 20.42
C GLN A 38 16.25 -0.07 19.82
N VAL A 39 17.30 0.66 20.17
CA VAL A 39 17.63 1.96 19.57
C VAL A 39 18.81 1.76 18.62
N ILE A 40 18.62 2.11 17.35
CA ILE A 40 19.66 2.05 16.32
C ILE A 40 19.96 3.45 15.79
N GLY A 41 21.22 3.71 15.45
CA GLY A 41 21.67 4.98 14.89
C GLY A 41 22.74 4.78 13.82
N ALA A 42 22.74 5.66 12.82
CA ALA A 42 23.75 5.72 11.77
C ALA A 42 23.91 7.16 11.30
N THR A 43 25.10 7.48 10.78
CA THR A 43 25.40 8.77 10.15
C THR A 43 25.10 8.68 8.66
N ILE A 44 24.45 9.70 8.11
CA ILE A 44 24.21 9.83 6.67
C ILE A 44 24.99 11.04 6.17
N ASP A 45 25.88 10.83 5.20
CA ASP A 45 26.58 11.91 4.51
C ASP A 45 25.67 12.56 3.46
N ILE A 46 25.29 13.81 3.72
CA ILE A 46 24.38 14.58 2.87
C ILE A 46 25.08 15.08 1.60
N GLU A 47 26.38 15.41 1.66
CA GLU A 47 27.11 15.90 0.49
C GLU A 47 27.39 14.75 -0.49
N ALA A 48 27.74 13.57 0.01
CA ALA A 48 27.87 12.39 -0.82
C ALA A 48 26.54 12.00 -1.50
N LEU A 49 25.40 12.16 -0.80
CA LEU A 49 24.07 11.97 -1.40
C LEU A 49 23.76 12.99 -2.50
N ARG A 50 24.11 14.27 -2.30
CA ARG A 50 23.93 15.33 -3.30
C ARG A 50 24.78 15.05 -4.54
N GLU A 51 26.04 14.67 -4.34
CA GLU A 51 26.95 14.29 -5.42
C GLU A 51 26.43 13.06 -6.17
N HIS A 52 25.96 12.02 -5.46
CA HIS A 52 25.39 10.82 -6.07
C HIS A 52 24.22 11.15 -7.02
N ARG A 53 23.32 12.06 -6.60
CA ARG A 53 22.17 12.52 -7.42
C ARG A 53 22.55 13.37 -8.63
N SER A 54 23.78 13.87 -8.70
CA SER A 54 24.26 14.64 -9.86
C SER A 54 24.76 13.75 -11.00
N ARG A 55 25.03 12.48 -10.72
CA ARG A 55 25.47 11.50 -11.72
C ARG A 55 24.28 11.04 -12.55
N CYS A 56 24.43 10.92 -13.87
CA CYS A 56 23.33 10.50 -14.76
C CYS A 56 23.17 8.98 -14.87
N GLY A 57 24.19 8.19 -14.52
CA GLY A 57 24.12 6.73 -14.59
C GLY A 57 23.22 6.16 -13.49
N HIS A 58 22.14 5.48 -13.85
CA HIS A 58 21.15 4.90 -12.94
C HIS A 58 20.45 5.94 -12.05
N ASN A 59 20.23 7.15 -12.57
CA ASN A 59 19.53 8.20 -11.86
C ASN A 59 18.03 8.15 -12.12
N CYS A 60 17.31 7.46 -11.24
CA CYS A 60 15.86 7.32 -11.33
C CYS A 60 15.14 8.68 -11.47
N TRP A 61 15.69 9.78 -10.92
CA TRP A 61 15.04 11.10 -11.03
C TRP A 61 15.10 11.68 -12.44
N VAL A 62 16.20 11.46 -13.15
CA VAL A 62 16.35 11.92 -14.55
C VAL A 62 15.57 11.03 -15.51
N ASP A 63 15.35 9.77 -15.13
CA ASP A 63 14.65 8.78 -15.95
C ASP A 63 13.12 8.84 -15.81
N VAL A 64 12.59 9.47 -14.74
CA VAL A 64 11.14 9.62 -14.56
C VAL A 64 10.57 10.59 -15.61
N ARG A 65 9.80 10.04 -16.56
CA ARG A 65 9.02 10.80 -17.54
C ARG A 65 7.64 11.12 -16.98
N THR A 66 7.56 12.24 -16.25
CA THR A 66 6.32 12.66 -15.55
C THR A 66 5.15 12.89 -16.49
N GLU A 67 5.41 13.18 -17.76
CA GLU A 67 4.43 13.46 -18.81
C GLU A 67 3.49 12.27 -19.03
N GLY A 68 4.02 11.04 -19.02
CA GLY A 68 3.21 9.82 -19.14
C GLY A 68 2.38 9.53 -17.89
N PHE A 69 2.92 9.84 -16.71
CA PHE A 69 2.20 9.66 -15.44
C PHE A 69 1.09 10.69 -15.24
N LYS A 70 1.21 11.89 -15.83
CA LYS A 70 0.20 12.94 -15.71
C LYS A 70 -1.19 12.47 -16.15
N GLN A 71 -1.29 11.77 -17.29
CA GLN A 71 -2.57 11.27 -17.79
C GLN A 71 -3.20 10.22 -16.87
N ILE A 72 -2.37 9.37 -16.25
CA ILE A 72 -2.82 8.33 -15.31
C ILE A 72 -3.46 8.96 -14.07
N TYR A 73 -2.89 10.08 -13.59
CA TYR A 73 -3.28 10.76 -12.36
C TYR A 73 -4.08 12.06 -12.58
N GLU A 74 -4.52 12.35 -13.81
CA GLU A 74 -5.31 13.55 -14.12
C GLU A 74 -6.65 13.55 -13.37
N ASN A 75 -7.28 12.38 -13.28
CA ASN A 75 -8.52 12.18 -12.53
C ASN A 75 -8.26 11.30 -11.30
N PRO A 76 -8.84 11.65 -10.13
CA PRO A 76 -8.72 10.84 -8.94
C PRO A 76 -9.32 9.45 -9.16
N ILE A 77 -8.62 8.41 -8.71
CA ILE A 77 -9.08 7.02 -8.84
C ILE A 77 -10.30 6.78 -7.93
N TYR A 78 -10.29 7.35 -6.72
CA TYR A 78 -11.40 7.24 -5.79
C TYR A 78 -12.27 8.49 -5.85
N PRO A 79 -13.61 8.35 -5.90
CA PRO A 79 -14.49 9.52 -5.82
C PRO A 79 -14.32 10.21 -4.46
N PRO A 80 -14.50 11.55 -4.38
CA PRO A 80 -14.35 12.28 -3.13
C PRO A 80 -15.41 11.87 -2.09
N ASN A 81 -15.17 12.15 -0.81
CA ASN A 81 -16.15 12.04 0.29
C ASN A 81 -16.79 10.64 0.47
N GLN A 82 -16.02 9.56 0.33
CA GLN A 82 -16.53 8.20 0.51
C GLN A 82 -16.93 7.84 1.95
N PHE A 83 -16.59 8.69 2.92
CA PHE A 83 -16.92 8.50 4.32
C PHE A 83 -17.75 9.67 4.84
N PRO A 84 -19.09 9.60 4.73
CA PRO A 84 -19.95 10.68 5.18
C PRO A 84 -19.84 10.86 6.70
N PRO A 85 -19.92 12.12 7.21
CA PRO A 85 -19.98 12.38 8.63
C PRO A 85 -21.08 11.56 9.33
N GLY A 86 -20.77 11.01 10.50
CA GLY A 86 -21.73 10.22 11.30
C GLY A 86 -21.83 8.73 10.93
N LYS A 87 -21.21 8.28 9.82
CA LYS A 87 -21.14 6.86 9.45
C LYS A 87 -19.71 6.45 9.07
N PRO A 88 -18.76 6.47 10.02
CA PRO A 88 -17.40 6.00 9.74
C PRO A 88 -17.42 4.51 9.36
N PRO A 89 -16.56 4.08 8.42
CA PRO A 89 -16.46 2.68 8.05
C PRO A 89 -15.99 1.84 9.24
N ARG A 90 -16.72 0.78 9.58
CA ARG A 90 -16.41 -0.11 10.72
C ARG A 90 -15.66 -1.35 10.29
N THR A 91 -15.83 -1.76 9.04
CA THR A 91 -15.17 -2.93 8.47
C THR A 91 -14.32 -2.56 7.25
N LEU A 92 -13.44 -3.48 6.83
CA LEU A 92 -12.76 -3.35 5.54
C LEU A 92 -13.77 -3.33 4.38
N ALA A 93 -14.86 -4.10 4.49
CA ALA A 93 -15.90 -4.14 3.47
C ALA A 93 -16.58 -2.76 3.28
N ASP A 94 -16.79 -1.99 4.37
CA ASP A 94 -17.32 -0.61 4.30
C ASP A 94 -16.40 0.31 3.49
N LYS A 95 -15.08 0.12 3.60
CA LYS A 95 -14.07 0.90 2.85
C LYS A 95 -14.02 0.51 1.38
N MET A 96 -14.49 -0.69 1.04
CA MET A 96 -14.49 -1.21 -0.32
C MET A 96 -15.73 -0.83 -1.13
N GLY A 97 -16.74 -0.20 -0.52
CA GLY A 97 -17.96 0.26 -1.22
C GLY A 97 -17.74 1.07 -2.51
N PRO A 98 -16.73 1.96 -2.60
CA PRO A 98 -16.43 2.74 -3.80
C PRO A 98 -15.80 1.92 -4.94
N LEU A 99 -15.32 0.71 -4.65
CA LEU A 99 -14.48 -0.05 -5.58
C LEU A 99 -15.21 -0.40 -6.88
N ASP A 100 -16.53 -0.56 -6.87
CA ASP A 100 -17.28 -0.83 -8.09
C ASP A 100 -17.12 0.29 -9.12
N THR A 101 -17.20 1.55 -8.68
CA THR A 101 -16.96 2.73 -9.51
C THR A 101 -15.50 2.79 -9.95
N VAL A 102 -14.57 2.52 -9.04
CA VAL A 102 -13.13 2.49 -9.31
C VAL A 102 -12.79 1.45 -10.40
N TYR A 103 -13.32 0.24 -10.30
CA TYR A 103 -13.13 -0.82 -11.28
C TYR A 103 -13.72 -0.45 -12.64
N ARG A 104 -14.90 0.17 -12.68
CA ARG A 104 -15.48 0.66 -13.94
C ARG A 104 -14.61 1.72 -14.60
N ASP A 105 -14.13 2.70 -13.84
CA ASP A 105 -13.32 3.79 -14.38
C ASP A 105 -11.96 3.30 -14.87
N LEU A 106 -11.25 2.50 -14.07
CA LEU A 106 -9.90 2.03 -14.43
C LEU A 106 -9.92 1.17 -15.70
N TYR A 107 -10.86 0.23 -15.80
CA TYR A 107 -10.96 -0.64 -16.97
C TYR A 107 -11.64 0.06 -18.15
N GLY A 108 -12.63 0.92 -17.89
CA GLY A 108 -13.35 1.68 -18.91
C GLY A 108 -12.48 2.70 -19.63
N ARG A 109 -11.55 3.35 -18.92
CA ARG A 109 -10.57 4.28 -19.52
C ARG A 109 -9.33 3.58 -20.12
N GLY A 110 -9.30 2.25 -20.11
CA GLY A 110 -8.21 1.47 -20.68
C GLY A 110 -6.91 1.47 -19.87
N GLN A 111 -6.94 1.88 -18.59
CA GLN A 111 -5.77 1.78 -17.70
C GLN A 111 -5.35 0.32 -17.52
N PHE A 112 -6.34 -0.57 -17.44
CA PHE A 112 -6.16 -2.01 -17.33
C PHE A 112 -7.03 -2.73 -18.36
N MET A 113 -6.49 -3.82 -18.92
CA MET A 113 -7.24 -4.71 -19.79
C MET A 113 -7.97 -5.75 -18.95
N PRO A 114 -9.28 -6.00 -19.17
CA PRO A 114 -9.99 -7.11 -18.53
C PRO A 114 -9.29 -8.46 -18.80
N PRO A 115 -9.36 -9.42 -17.86
CA PRO A 115 -8.95 -10.79 -18.11
C PRO A 115 -9.64 -11.38 -19.35
N ALA A 116 -8.99 -12.35 -20.00
CA ALA A 116 -9.52 -12.99 -21.19
C ALA A 116 -10.97 -13.49 -20.97
N GLY A 117 -11.85 -13.13 -21.91
CA GLY A 117 -13.28 -13.51 -21.87
C GLY A 117 -14.14 -12.68 -20.92
N MET A 118 -13.60 -11.63 -20.28
CA MET A 118 -14.37 -10.72 -19.43
C MET A 118 -14.48 -9.34 -20.05
N THR A 119 -15.57 -8.64 -19.73
CA THR A 119 -15.77 -7.24 -20.14
C THR A 119 -15.48 -6.29 -18.98
N VAL A 120 -15.39 -4.99 -19.28
CA VAL A 120 -15.27 -3.92 -18.26
C VAL A 120 -16.40 -4.03 -17.22
N GLU A 121 -17.62 -4.35 -17.67
CA GLU A 121 -18.80 -4.48 -16.81
C GLU A 121 -18.75 -5.70 -15.88
N ASP A 122 -17.87 -6.66 -16.15
CA ASP A 122 -17.71 -7.85 -15.31
C ASP A 122 -16.71 -7.62 -14.16
N MET A 123 -15.87 -6.59 -14.23
CA MET A 123 -14.84 -6.33 -13.21
C MET A 123 -15.44 -6.01 -11.83
N PRO A 124 -16.44 -5.13 -11.70
CA PRO A 124 -17.11 -4.91 -10.42
C PRO A 124 -17.80 -6.18 -9.90
N LYS A 125 -18.44 -6.95 -10.78
CA LYS A 125 -19.14 -8.19 -10.41
C LYS A 125 -18.16 -9.23 -9.88
N LEU A 126 -17.01 -9.38 -10.52
CA LEU A 126 -15.94 -10.27 -10.08
C LEU A 126 -15.41 -9.87 -8.71
N HIS A 127 -15.23 -8.56 -8.46
CA HIS A 127 -14.82 -8.05 -7.17
C HIS A 127 -15.84 -8.40 -6.08
N ARG A 128 -17.13 -8.11 -6.28
CA ARG A 128 -18.20 -8.48 -5.33
C ARG A 128 -18.25 -9.98 -5.04
N LYS A 129 -18.09 -10.81 -6.06
CA LYS A 129 -18.03 -12.27 -5.91
C LYS A 129 -16.89 -12.70 -4.98
N ARG A 130 -15.69 -12.09 -5.12
CA ARG A 130 -14.54 -12.36 -4.25
C ARG A 130 -14.78 -11.91 -2.82
N VAL A 131 -15.41 -10.75 -2.62
CA VAL A 131 -15.80 -10.24 -1.30
C VAL A 131 -16.77 -11.21 -0.61
N SER A 132 -17.85 -11.62 -1.30
CA SER A 132 -18.80 -12.61 -0.76
C SER A 132 -18.10 -13.91 -0.38
N ALA A 133 -17.28 -14.47 -1.29
CA ALA A 133 -16.54 -15.71 -1.01
C ALA A 133 -15.55 -15.58 0.16
N ALA A 134 -14.99 -14.40 0.41
CA ALA A 134 -14.15 -14.16 1.59
C ALA A 134 -14.98 -14.07 2.88
N GLN A 135 -16.17 -13.46 2.82
CA GLN A 135 -17.09 -13.38 3.95
C GLN A 135 -17.70 -14.74 4.30
N ASP A 136 -18.05 -15.55 3.32
CA ASP A 136 -18.63 -16.89 3.52
C ASP A 136 -17.61 -17.86 4.13
N ARG A 137 -16.31 -17.66 3.85
CA ARG A 137 -15.20 -18.39 4.49
C ARG A 137 -14.80 -17.83 5.86
N GLY A 138 -15.44 -16.76 6.34
CA GLY A 138 -15.11 -16.10 7.61
C GLY A 138 -13.78 -15.33 7.61
N THR A 139 -13.13 -15.19 6.45
CA THR A 139 -11.84 -14.46 6.30
C THR A 139 -12.01 -12.95 6.18
N LEU A 140 -13.23 -12.47 5.92
CA LEU A 140 -13.58 -11.05 5.86
C LEU A 140 -14.84 -10.80 6.67
N LYS A 141 -14.79 -9.83 7.60
CA LYS A 141 -15.94 -9.47 8.43
C LYS A 141 -17.04 -8.82 7.57
N LYS A 142 -18.29 -9.27 7.74
CA LYS A 142 -19.48 -8.60 7.18
C LYS A 142 -19.70 -7.29 7.94
N SER A 143 -20.19 -6.27 7.25
CA SER A 143 -20.67 -5.06 7.92
C SER A 143 -22.00 -5.38 8.60
N ASP A 144 -22.10 -5.00 9.86
CA ASP A 144 -23.31 -5.16 10.69
C ASP A 144 -24.39 -4.13 10.30
#